data_AF-A0AAW5TE22-F1
#
_entry.id   AF-A0AAW5TE22-F1
#
_cell.length_a   1.000
_cell.length_b   1.000
_cell.length_c   1.000
_cell.angle_alpha   90.00
_cell.angle_beta   90.00
_cell.angle_gamma   90.00
#
_symmetry.space_group_name_H-M   'P 1'
#
loop_
_entity.id
_entity.type
_entity.pdbx_description
1 polymer ?
#
loop_
_entity_poly.entity_id
_entity_poly.type
_entity_poly.pdbx_seq_one_letter_code
_entity_poly.pdbx_strand_id
1 'polypeptide(L)'
;MVNQVNNLTEFIEAIKIENNDIYVASSILIPYSVTLSAGVSIHGSRDKGTMLSFPNSDGIALTKNNKLSDLIIQSISNQRAIYISSSDEDLSTMTLEKLTVTGQVQLLTRAPNKTMELIIDDLDIPFSDSRNRSEKPLKYGVVVQQGALTIFNYNQDSASTISADIKNVSIGRKNAPVLGSGVFIAGFNETGGSVEVKELVTKDIYSNGMIPFGQPNMITGGIFILTGAHAQSIHSQGTVTTYGVNDMVLDVWGEVDSWITEKPIESFGTSGIGFVNFGTVHRFQANDAVVTYGSGARGFNQYDGTIDFASFKSITTYGDGSIGMQFSKPVGEIIIEDSITTSGDVGDSLVKGEIQSLKAIALSLQPGGEIENLSVGKNIATKGKHVHTIEIKQDAFLHDFSIGGEIKQEGNDNPKVIIEETLSADIKALLDK
;
A
#
# COMPACT_ATOMS: atom_id res chain seq x y z
N MET A 1 15.84 32.66 17.83
CA MET A 1 14.92 33.79 17.54
C MET A 1 14.19 33.43 16.27
N VAL A 2 12.87 33.45 16.28
CA VAL A 2 12.06 33.13 15.08
C VAL A 2 12.23 34.27 14.08
N ASN A 3 12.71 33.96 12.88
CA ASN A 3 12.84 34.91 11.78
C ASN A 3 11.54 34.93 10.97
N GLN A 4 10.77 36.01 11.12
CA GLN A 4 9.53 36.17 10.37
C GLN A 4 9.83 36.66 8.95
N VAL A 5 9.29 35.96 7.95
CA VAL A 5 9.44 36.28 6.52
C VAL A 5 8.07 36.50 5.88
N ASN A 6 7.98 37.50 5.00
CA ASN A 6 6.72 37.92 4.36
C ASN A 6 6.82 37.92 2.82
N ASN A 7 8.03 37.80 2.26
CA ASN A 7 8.24 37.81 0.83
C ASN A 7 9.35 36.83 0.41
N LEU A 8 9.46 36.64 -0.90
CA LEU A 8 10.42 35.72 -1.50
C LEU A 8 11.87 36.04 -1.11
N THR A 9 12.27 37.31 -1.14
CA THR A 9 13.66 37.70 -0.85
C THR A 9 14.04 37.32 0.58
N GLU A 10 13.22 37.70 1.55
CA GLU A 10 13.41 37.36 2.97
C GLU A 10 13.45 35.85 3.18
N PHE A 11 12.54 35.11 2.52
CA PHE A 11 12.50 33.66 2.60
C PHE A 11 13.78 33.02 2.06
N ILE A 12 14.25 33.44 0.88
CA ILE A 12 15.45 32.89 0.23
C ILE A 12 16.72 33.18 1.03
N GLU A 13 16.80 34.34 1.69
CA GLU A 13 17.91 34.65 2.59
C GLU A 13 17.84 33.80 3.85
N ALA A 14 16.65 33.65 4.44
CA ALA A 14 16.45 32.92 5.68
C ALA A 14 16.75 31.42 5.57
N ILE A 15 16.35 30.76 4.48
CA ILE A 15 16.55 29.30 4.29
C ILE A 15 18.02 28.88 4.09
N LYS A 16 18.90 29.84 3.83
CA LYS A 16 20.35 29.60 3.66
C LYS A 16 21.10 29.59 4.99
N ILE A 17 20.49 30.10 6.05
CA ILE A 17 21.09 30.18 7.38
C ILE A 17 20.85 28.85 8.10
N GLU A 18 21.92 28.14 8.44
CA GLU A 18 21.83 26.89 9.21
C GLU A 18 21.14 27.10 10.56
N ASN A 19 20.40 26.09 11.02
CA ASN A 19 19.68 26.09 12.31
C ASN A 19 18.71 27.28 12.49
N ASN A 20 18.25 27.86 11.40
CA ASN A 20 17.33 28.98 11.43
C ASN A 20 15.89 28.49 11.58
N ASP A 21 15.11 29.22 12.39
CA ASP A 21 13.71 28.94 12.63
C ASP A 21 12.87 30.04 11.98
N ILE A 22 12.11 29.69 10.95
CA ILE A 22 11.50 30.61 9.99
C ILE A 22 9.98 30.57 10.14
N TYR A 23 9.38 31.73 10.45
CA TYR A 23 7.93 31.89 10.42
C TYR A 23 7.48 32.54 9.11
N VAL A 24 6.71 31.81 8.30
CA VAL A 24 6.14 32.33 7.06
C VAL A 24 4.80 33.01 7.36
N ALA A 25 4.81 34.35 7.36
CA ALA A 25 3.66 35.15 7.76
C ALA A 25 2.63 35.39 6.64
N SER A 26 3.01 35.17 5.38
CA SER A 26 2.14 35.33 4.21
C SER A 26 2.50 34.32 3.13
N SER A 27 1.55 34.00 2.25
CA SER A 27 1.80 33.07 1.14
C SER A 27 2.85 33.62 0.17
N ILE A 28 3.76 32.77 -0.28
CA ILE A 28 4.90 33.13 -1.13
C ILE A 28 4.84 32.32 -2.42
N LEU A 29 4.93 33.03 -3.55
CA LEU A 29 5.17 32.43 -4.86
C LEU A 29 6.68 32.28 -5.08
N ILE A 30 7.14 31.06 -5.31
CA ILE A 30 8.54 30.70 -5.45
C ILE A 30 8.73 30.08 -6.85
N PRO A 31 9.41 30.77 -7.78
CA PRO A 31 9.44 30.36 -9.19
C PRO A 31 10.40 29.19 -9.49
N TYR A 32 11.11 28.66 -8.48
CA TYR A 32 12.11 27.61 -8.60
C TYR A 32 12.16 26.75 -7.34
N SER A 33 12.72 25.54 -7.46
CA SER A 33 12.97 24.66 -6.31
C SER A 33 13.99 25.30 -5.35
N VAL A 34 13.77 25.11 -4.06
CA VAL A 34 14.63 25.65 -3.00
C VAL A 34 15.23 24.54 -2.16
N THR A 35 16.49 24.71 -1.75
CA THR A 35 17.19 23.78 -0.85
C THR A 35 17.36 24.44 0.51
N LEU A 36 16.96 23.74 1.57
CA LEU A 36 17.14 24.20 2.94
C LEU A 36 18.56 23.91 3.41
N SER A 37 19.18 24.84 4.12
CA SER A 37 20.40 24.55 4.89
C SER A 37 20.10 23.60 6.06
N ALA A 38 21.14 22.97 6.60
CA ALA A 38 21.02 22.04 7.72
C ALA A 38 20.35 22.71 8.95
N GLY A 39 19.46 22.00 9.63
CA GLY A 39 18.78 22.47 10.84
C GLY A 39 17.66 23.50 10.61
N VAL A 40 17.39 23.89 9.35
CA VAL A 40 16.33 24.88 9.07
C VAL A 40 14.96 24.29 9.39
N SER A 41 14.19 25.05 10.16
CA SER A 41 12.78 24.81 10.46
C SER A 41 11.92 25.88 9.80
N ILE A 42 10.89 25.47 9.06
CA ILE A 42 9.91 26.37 8.47
C ILE A 42 8.55 26.05 9.08
N HIS A 43 7.93 27.06 9.68
CA HIS A 43 6.60 26.96 10.23
C HIS A 43 5.68 28.05 9.69
N GLY A 44 4.44 27.70 9.39
CA GLY A 44 3.42 28.60 8.89
C GLY A 44 2.29 28.83 9.89
N SER A 45 1.11 29.14 9.37
CA SER A 45 -0.14 29.15 10.13
C SER A 45 -1.23 28.56 9.25
N ARG A 46 -1.57 27.28 9.51
CA ARG A 46 -2.58 26.55 8.73
C ARG A 46 -3.95 27.24 8.76
N ASP A 47 -4.36 27.78 9.91
CA ASP A 47 -5.60 28.54 10.07
C ASP A 47 -5.67 29.79 9.18
N LYS A 48 -4.51 30.36 8.82
CA LYS A 48 -4.39 31.50 7.92
C LYS A 48 -4.13 31.10 6.47
N GLY A 49 -4.02 29.80 6.18
CA GLY A 49 -3.77 29.27 4.84
C GLY A 49 -2.37 29.64 4.30
N THR A 50 -1.34 29.71 5.16
CA THR A 50 0.03 30.01 4.73
C THR A 50 0.50 29.02 3.68
N MET A 51 0.81 29.52 2.47
CA MET A 51 1.13 28.69 1.32
C MET A 51 2.49 29.02 0.71
N LEU A 52 3.27 28.00 0.38
CA LEU A 52 4.46 28.09 -0.48
C LEU A 52 4.14 27.45 -1.83
N SER A 53 4.12 28.25 -2.90
CA SER A 53 3.69 27.83 -4.24
C SER A 53 4.85 27.79 -5.23
N PHE A 54 5.01 26.65 -5.91
CA PHE A 54 6.07 26.30 -6.86
C PHE A 54 5.44 25.95 -8.23
N PRO A 55 5.08 26.94 -9.06
CA PRO A 55 4.21 26.73 -10.21
C PRO A 55 4.86 25.93 -11.35
N ASN A 56 6.20 25.89 -11.43
CA ASN A 56 6.91 25.33 -12.58
C ASN A 56 8.16 24.52 -12.19
N SER A 57 8.22 24.04 -10.95
CA SER A 57 9.39 23.32 -10.44
C SER A 57 9.01 22.27 -9.40
N ASP A 58 10.00 21.47 -9.01
CA ASP A 58 9.99 20.84 -7.69
C ASP A 58 9.87 21.92 -6.59
N GLY A 59 9.49 21.49 -5.38
CA GLY A 59 9.27 22.35 -4.23
C GLY A 59 10.50 22.49 -3.34
N ILE A 60 10.44 21.86 -2.16
CA ILE A 60 11.45 22.03 -1.10
C ILE A 60 12.35 20.80 -1.04
N ALA A 61 13.65 21.03 -1.18
CA ALA A 61 14.70 20.05 -0.98
C ALA A 61 15.20 20.10 0.48
N LEU A 62 15.10 18.97 1.18
CA LEU A 62 15.60 18.75 2.53
C LEU A 62 17.06 18.25 2.48
N THR A 63 17.89 18.72 3.41
CA THR A 63 19.31 18.37 3.53
C THR A 63 19.60 17.56 4.79
N LYS A 64 19.54 18.19 5.97
CA LYS A 64 19.84 17.56 7.26
C LYS A 64 19.05 18.25 8.37
N ASN A 65 18.44 17.46 9.26
CA ASN A 65 17.73 17.95 10.43
C ASN A 65 16.67 19.04 10.11
N ASN A 66 15.91 18.88 9.01
CA ASN A 66 14.95 19.90 8.58
C ASN A 66 13.54 19.62 9.11
N LYS A 67 12.81 20.69 9.42
CA LYS A 67 11.41 20.63 9.85
C LYS A 67 10.52 21.51 8.98
N LEU A 68 9.40 20.96 8.53
CA LEU A 68 8.32 21.68 7.85
C LEU A 68 7.04 21.50 8.67
N SER A 69 6.38 22.60 9.04
CA SER A 69 5.15 22.51 9.86
C SER A 69 4.10 23.57 9.55
N ASP A 70 2.82 23.22 9.64
CA ASP A 70 1.68 24.15 9.55
C ASP A 70 1.63 24.93 8.21
N LEU A 71 1.87 24.24 7.08
CA LEU A 71 2.00 24.82 5.75
C LEU A 71 1.11 24.14 4.70
N ILE A 72 0.74 24.91 3.69
CA ILE A 72 0.30 24.39 2.38
C ILE A 72 1.49 24.50 1.42
N ILE A 73 1.91 23.38 0.84
CA ILE A 73 2.98 23.34 -0.15
C ILE A 73 2.38 22.89 -1.47
N GLN A 74 2.49 23.73 -2.50
CA GLN A 74 1.87 23.46 -3.78
C GLN A 74 2.91 23.48 -4.90
N SER A 75 3.27 22.32 -5.43
CA SER A 75 3.88 22.21 -6.75
C SER A 75 2.83 21.84 -7.80
N ILE A 76 3.24 21.73 -9.06
CA ILE A 76 2.46 20.97 -10.05
C ILE A 76 2.44 19.48 -9.65
N SER A 77 1.34 18.79 -9.94
CA SER A 77 1.04 17.46 -9.37
C SER A 77 2.06 16.37 -9.73
N ASN A 78 2.75 16.51 -10.87
CA ASN A 78 3.77 15.55 -11.32
C ASN A 78 5.20 15.87 -10.85
N GLN A 79 5.39 16.92 -10.05
CA GLN A 79 6.69 17.27 -9.47
C GLN A 79 6.78 16.83 -8.01
N ARG A 80 8.00 16.86 -7.48
CA ARG A 80 8.27 16.57 -6.07
C ARG A 80 8.05 17.86 -5.30
N ALA A 81 7.01 17.92 -4.49
CA ALA A 81 6.76 19.04 -3.61
C ALA A 81 7.74 19.08 -2.42
N ILE A 82 8.12 17.91 -1.92
CA ILE A 82 9.11 17.74 -0.86
C ILE A 82 10.02 16.58 -1.25
N TYR A 83 11.34 16.77 -1.19
CA TYR A 83 12.31 15.72 -1.52
C TYR A 83 13.63 15.86 -0.77
N ILE A 84 14.43 14.81 -0.76
CA ILE A 84 15.79 14.84 -0.18
C ILE A 84 16.81 15.23 -1.26
N SER A 85 17.72 16.13 -0.90
CA SER A 85 18.88 16.52 -1.70
C SER A 85 20.06 16.81 -0.77
N SER A 86 20.66 15.75 -0.24
CA SER A 86 21.74 15.85 0.75
C SER A 86 22.97 15.04 0.35
N SER A 87 24.14 15.58 0.66
CA SER A 87 25.43 14.88 0.60
C SER A 87 25.93 14.43 1.99
N ASP A 88 25.14 14.60 3.04
CA ASP A 88 25.49 14.12 4.38
C ASP A 88 25.28 12.62 4.50
N GLU A 89 26.16 11.94 5.25
CA GLU A 89 25.96 10.54 5.63
C GLU A 89 24.84 10.41 6.66
N ASP A 90 24.84 11.25 7.70
CA ASP A 90 23.75 11.29 8.68
C ASP A 90 22.82 12.48 8.40
N LEU A 91 21.59 12.19 7.99
CA LEU A 91 20.54 13.19 7.76
C LEU A 91 19.86 13.65 9.05
N SER A 92 20.14 12.97 10.17
CA SER A 92 19.51 13.18 11.47
C SER A 92 17.97 13.09 11.34
N THR A 93 17.21 13.94 12.03
CA THR A 93 15.74 13.86 12.06
C THR A 93 15.08 14.78 11.03
N MET A 94 14.28 14.23 10.13
CA MET A 94 13.40 14.99 9.24
C MET A 94 11.98 15.00 9.78
N THR A 95 11.36 16.18 9.87
CA THR A 95 10.03 16.32 10.48
C THR A 95 9.04 17.04 9.55
N LEU A 96 7.93 16.38 9.25
CA LEU A 96 6.83 16.90 8.42
C LEU A 96 5.53 16.89 9.23
N GLU A 97 5.06 18.05 9.67
CA GLU A 97 3.91 18.15 10.57
C GLU A 97 2.79 19.05 10.00
N LYS A 98 1.54 18.58 10.03
CA LYS A 98 0.35 19.38 9.67
C LYS A 98 0.48 20.05 8.31
N LEU A 99 0.82 19.25 7.30
CA LEU A 99 1.07 19.71 5.94
C LEU A 99 -0.08 19.34 5.02
N THR A 100 -0.44 20.26 4.10
CA THR A 100 -1.21 19.93 2.91
C THR A 100 -0.33 20.11 1.68
N VAL A 101 -0.15 19.05 0.90
CA VAL A 101 0.86 18.99 -0.18
C VAL A 101 0.20 18.65 -1.52
N THR A 102 0.39 19.50 -2.53
CA THR A 102 0.11 19.14 -3.93
C THR A 102 1.42 18.83 -4.64
N GLY A 103 1.50 17.65 -5.26
CA GLY A 103 2.74 17.05 -5.73
C GLY A 103 3.18 15.88 -4.86
N GLN A 104 4.30 15.26 -5.22
CA GLN A 104 4.81 14.09 -4.52
C GLN A 104 5.66 14.49 -3.30
N VAL A 105 5.51 13.77 -2.19
CA VAL A 105 6.48 13.74 -1.09
C VAL A 105 7.41 12.54 -1.32
N GLN A 106 8.63 12.80 -1.79
CA GLN A 106 9.61 11.76 -2.15
C GLN A 106 10.85 11.82 -1.24
N LEU A 107 10.85 11.01 -0.18
CA LEU A 107 11.96 10.86 0.75
C LEU A 107 12.81 9.66 0.33
N LEU A 108 13.66 9.90 -0.66
CA LEU A 108 14.53 8.89 -1.26
C LEU A 108 15.99 9.16 -0.84
N THR A 109 16.59 8.21 -0.12
CA THR A 109 18.02 8.27 0.24
C THR A 109 18.87 7.48 -0.74
N ARG A 110 20.12 7.91 -0.94
CA ARG A 110 21.14 7.20 -1.74
C ARG A 110 22.49 7.38 -1.06
N ALA A 111 23.54 6.75 -1.58
CA ALA A 111 24.90 7.12 -1.19
C ALA A 111 25.12 8.65 -1.38
N PRO A 112 25.63 9.36 -0.38
CA PRO A 112 26.27 8.84 0.84
C PRO A 112 25.34 8.63 2.06
N ASN A 113 24.06 9.01 2.02
CA ASN A 113 23.13 9.00 3.17
C ASN A 113 22.98 7.60 3.80
N LYS A 114 23.43 7.43 5.05
CA LYS A 114 23.39 6.21 5.85
C LYS A 114 22.27 6.20 6.87
N THR A 115 21.98 7.31 7.53
CA THR A 115 20.99 7.33 8.63
C THR A 115 20.02 8.48 8.48
N MET A 116 18.74 8.19 8.73
CA MET A 116 17.70 9.19 8.83
C MET A 116 16.63 8.72 9.80
N GLU A 117 16.25 9.61 10.72
CA GLU A 117 14.97 9.48 11.44
C GLU A 117 13.92 10.32 10.72
N LEU A 118 12.73 9.77 10.52
CA LEU A 118 11.63 10.42 9.83
C LEU A 118 10.42 10.47 10.74
N ILE A 119 9.91 11.67 10.97
CA ILE A 119 8.67 11.92 11.70
C ILE A 119 7.69 12.61 10.75
N ILE A 120 6.54 11.98 10.51
CA ILE A 120 5.43 12.56 9.77
C ILE A 120 4.20 12.54 10.67
N ASP A 121 3.55 13.68 10.86
CA ASP A 121 2.26 13.75 11.57
C ASP A 121 1.31 14.71 10.86
N ASP A 122 0.13 14.22 10.48
CA ASP A 122 -0.92 14.98 9.79
C ASP A 122 -0.47 15.55 8.43
N LEU A 123 -0.08 14.63 7.53
CA LEU A 123 0.23 14.93 6.13
C LEU A 123 -0.97 14.60 5.23
N ASP A 124 -1.46 15.59 4.50
CA ASP A 124 -2.53 15.43 3.52
C ASP A 124 -2.03 15.70 2.10
N ILE A 125 -2.13 14.71 1.20
CA ILE A 125 -1.73 14.82 -0.21
C ILE A 125 -2.97 14.68 -1.11
N PRO A 126 -3.74 15.76 -1.35
CA PRO A 126 -4.96 15.67 -2.16
C PRO A 126 -4.71 15.33 -3.63
N PHE A 127 -3.56 15.73 -4.19
CA PHE A 127 -3.24 15.54 -5.61
C PHE A 127 -1.75 15.26 -5.82
N SER A 128 -1.44 14.20 -6.56
CA SER A 128 -0.08 13.84 -6.99
C SER A 128 -0.18 12.96 -8.24
N ASP A 129 0.84 13.02 -9.10
CA ASP A 129 1.09 12.09 -10.21
C ASP A 129 2.54 11.59 -10.13
N SER A 130 2.73 10.39 -9.58
CA SER A 130 4.06 9.80 -9.33
C SER A 130 4.51 8.83 -10.42
N ARG A 131 3.77 8.71 -11.53
CA ARG A 131 3.98 7.65 -12.55
C ARG A 131 5.31 7.77 -13.30
N ASN A 132 5.87 8.98 -13.35
CA ASN A 132 7.08 9.33 -14.12
C ASN A 132 8.40 9.10 -13.38
N ARG A 133 8.41 8.49 -12.18
CA ARG A 133 9.65 8.23 -11.44
C ARG A 133 10.41 7.03 -11.99
N SER A 134 11.73 7.13 -12.04
CA SER A 134 12.63 6.11 -12.62
C SER A 134 12.90 4.97 -11.65
N GLU A 135 13.05 5.26 -10.36
CA GLU A 135 13.39 4.27 -9.35
C GLU A 135 12.15 3.45 -9.02
N LYS A 136 12.13 2.21 -9.49
CA LYS A 136 11.05 1.26 -9.32
C LYS A 136 11.65 -0.09 -8.93
N PRO A 137 11.31 -0.67 -7.77
CA PRO A 137 11.73 -2.03 -7.46
C PRO A 137 11.09 -2.99 -8.46
N LEU A 138 11.85 -4.01 -8.85
CA LEU A 138 11.45 -5.09 -9.76
C LEU A 138 11.60 -6.41 -9.01
N LYS A 139 10.49 -7.11 -8.80
CA LYS A 139 10.45 -8.45 -8.24
C LYS A 139 9.24 -9.18 -8.82
N TYR A 140 9.25 -10.52 -8.82
CA TYR A 140 8.13 -11.33 -9.31
C TYR A 140 7.65 -11.01 -10.74
N GLY A 141 8.55 -10.54 -11.60
CA GLY A 141 8.23 -10.15 -12.98
C GLY A 141 7.49 -8.82 -13.14
N VAL A 142 7.31 -8.05 -12.06
CA VAL A 142 6.58 -6.78 -12.06
C VAL A 142 7.41 -5.62 -11.51
N VAL A 143 7.26 -4.45 -12.10
CA VAL A 143 7.77 -3.18 -11.55
C VAL A 143 6.69 -2.46 -10.74
N VAL A 144 7.08 -1.89 -9.60
CA VAL A 144 6.15 -1.12 -8.75
C VAL A 144 6.28 0.37 -9.03
N GLN A 145 5.18 1.04 -9.35
CA GLN A 145 5.19 2.50 -9.45
C GLN A 145 5.24 3.15 -8.07
N GLN A 146 5.97 4.26 -7.96
CA GLN A 146 6.06 5.02 -6.71
C GLN A 146 4.74 5.63 -6.27
N GLY A 147 4.67 5.99 -4.99
CA GLY A 147 3.50 6.61 -4.37
C GLY A 147 3.52 8.12 -4.35
N ALA A 148 2.38 8.71 -4.01
CA ALA A 148 2.28 10.12 -3.63
C ALA A 148 3.12 10.42 -2.37
N LEU A 149 3.12 9.50 -1.40
CA LEU A 149 4.11 9.43 -0.33
C LEU A 149 5.08 8.28 -0.62
N THR A 150 6.34 8.62 -0.88
CA THR A 150 7.41 7.64 -1.13
C THR A 150 8.49 7.77 -0.07
N ILE A 151 8.76 6.69 0.65
CA ILE A 151 9.91 6.53 1.55
C ILE A 151 10.74 5.39 0.98
N PHE A 152 11.93 5.71 0.47
CA PHE A 152 12.72 4.74 -0.27
C PHE A 152 14.19 4.84 0.11
N ASN A 153 14.69 3.86 0.85
CA ASN A 153 16.12 3.73 1.08
C ASN A 153 16.80 3.08 -0.13
N TYR A 154 17.09 3.89 -1.15
CA TYR A 154 17.73 3.42 -2.38
C TYR A 154 19.28 3.42 -2.26
N ASN A 155 19.80 3.12 -1.07
CA ASN A 155 21.22 2.98 -0.80
C ASN A 155 21.61 1.49 -0.84
N GLN A 156 22.69 1.17 -1.55
CA GLN A 156 23.22 -0.20 -1.64
C GLN A 156 23.88 -0.69 -0.33
N ASP A 157 24.27 0.23 0.55
CA ASP A 157 24.88 -0.14 1.82
C ASP A 157 23.85 -0.74 2.77
N SER A 158 24.10 -1.98 3.20
CA SER A 158 23.29 -2.71 4.19
C SER A 158 23.20 -2.03 5.56
N ALA A 159 24.16 -1.17 5.89
CA ALA A 159 24.13 -0.38 7.12
C ALA A 159 23.26 0.89 7.00
N SER A 160 22.81 1.23 5.78
CA SER A 160 21.94 2.39 5.57
C SER A 160 20.55 2.09 6.13
N THR A 161 20.02 2.95 7.00
CA THR A 161 18.71 2.75 7.63
C THR A 161 17.91 4.06 7.63
N ILE A 162 16.62 3.95 7.30
CA ILE A 162 15.63 4.97 7.62
C ILE A 162 14.75 4.44 8.75
N SER A 163 14.66 5.15 9.87
CA SER A 163 13.69 4.85 10.94
C SER A 163 12.52 5.83 10.83
N ALA A 164 11.29 5.34 10.77
CA ALA A 164 10.11 6.16 10.49
C ALA A 164 8.97 5.98 11.51
N ASP A 165 8.39 7.11 11.95
CA ASP A 165 7.13 7.20 12.69
C ASP A 165 6.18 8.11 11.90
N ILE A 166 5.12 7.52 11.34
CA ILE A 166 4.23 8.14 10.34
C ILE A 166 2.80 8.08 10.85
N LYS A 167 2.20 9.23 11.08
CA LYS A 167 0.87 9.35 11.67
C LYS A 167 -0.05 10.24 10.84
N ASN A 168 -1.33 9.90 10.86
CA ASN A 168 -2.42 10.72 10.35
C ASN A 168 -2.31 11.11 8.85
N VAL A 169 -1.83 10.21 7.99
CA VAL A 169 -1.64 10.49 6.55
C VAL A 169 -2.92 10.28 5.75
N SER A 170 -3.33 11.25 4.92
CA SER A 170 -4.40 11.10 3.92
C SER A 170 -3.90 11.35 2.51
N ILE A 171 -4.37 10.55 1.53
CA ILE A 171 -3.90 10.63 0.14
C ILE A 171 -5.09 10.54 -0.83
N GLY A 172 -5.17 11.49 -1.75
CA GLY A 172 -6.24 11.56 -2.75
C GLY A 172 -7.61 11.82 -2.12
N ARG A 173 -8.65 11.79 -2.96
CA ARG A 173 -10.06 11.91 -2.54
C ARG A 173 -10.92 10.92 -3.29
N LYS A 174 -12.09 10.59 -2.73
CA LYS A 174 -13.14 9.87 -3.46
C LYS A 174 -13.45 10.61 -4.76
N ASN A 175 -13.41 9.91 -5.89
CA ASN A 175 -13.56 10.45 -7.26
C ASN A 175 -12.42 11.38 -7.75
N ALA A 176 -11.38 11.60 -6.95
CA ALA A 176 -10.17 12.30 -7.36
C ALA A 176 -8.94 11.62 -6.72
N PRO A 177 -8.64 10.37 -7.10
CA PRO A 177 -7.48 9.66 -6.59
C PRO A 177 -6.17 10.30 -7.06
N VAL A 178 -5.08 10.07 -6.33
CA VAL A 178 -3.73 10.34 -6.85
C VAL A 178 -3.41 9.38 -8.00
N LEU A 179 -2.53 9.79 -8.91
CA LEU A 179 -2.10 8.96 -10.04
C LEU A 179 -0.77 8.26 -9.73
N GLY A 180 -0.72 6.96 -9.95
CA GLY A 180 0.33 6.09 -9.40
C GLY A 180 -0.14 5.46 -8.09
N SER A 181 0.79 5.18 -7.17
CA SER A 181 0.46 4.54 -5.89
C SER A 181 0.10 5.56 -4.79
N GLY A 182 -0.47 5.11 -3.68
CA GLY A 182 -0.71 5.94 -2.49
C GLY A 182 0.56 6.08 -1.64
N VAL A 183 0.73 5.16 -0.69
CA VAL A 183 1.92 5.04 0.16
C VAL A 183 2.86 3.99 -0.43
N PHE A 184 4.14 4.34 -0.52
CA PHE A 184 5.21 3.47 -1.00
C PHE A 184 6.35 3.49 0.01
N ILE A 185 6.67 2.33 0.60
CA ILE A 185 7.79 2.16 1.54
C ILE A 185 8.67 1.01 1.07
N ALA A 186 9.96 1.26 0.86
CA ALA A 186 10.89 0.26 0.37
C ALA A 186 12.32 0.48 0.88
N GLY A 187 13.02 -0.61 1.17
CA GLY A 187 14.48 -0.64 1.19
C GLY A 187 15.06 -0.89 -0.20
N PHE A 188 16.38 -1.00 -0.31
CA PHE A 188 17.05 -1.21 -1.58
C PHE A 188 16.74 -2.58 -2.17
N ASN A 189 16.88 -3.62 -1.33
CA ASN A 189 16.51 -5.02 -1.54
C ASN A 189 16.72 -5.75 -0.19
N GLU A 190 16.84 -7.08 -0.19
CA GLU A 190 17.07 -7.89 1.03
C GLU A 190 18.45 -7.68 1.68
N THR A 191 19.39 -7.04 1.00
CA THR A 191 20.80 -6.93 1.42
C THR A 191 21.35 -5.51 1.46
N GLY A 192 20.57 -4.52 1.03
CA GLY A 192 20.96 -3.12 1.00
C GLY A 192 20.29 -2.32 2.10
N GLY A 193 20.15 -1.01 1.89
CA GLY A 193 19.59 -0.13 2.91
C GLY A 193 18.14 -0.49 3.25
N SER A 194 17.79 -0.42 4.54
CA SER A 194 16.47 -0.79 5.05
C SER A 194 15.61 0.42 5.44
N VAL A 195 14.31 0.17 5.59
CA VAL A 195 13.36 1.12 6.19
C VAL A 195 12.63 0.42 7.35
N GLU A 196 12.84 0.92 8.55
CA GLU A 196 12.21 0.47 9.79
C GLU A 196 11.05 1.41 10.12
N VAL A 197 9.81 0.93 10.02
CA VAL A 197 8.61 1.69 10.31
C VAL A 197 8.07 1.28 11.67
N LYS A 198 8.19 2.16 12.66
CA LYS A 198 7.65 1.93 14.00
C LYS A 198 6.12 1.94 13.98
N GLU A 199 5.54 2.92 13.30
CA GLU A 199 4.09 3.09 13.19
C GLU A 199 3.74 3.78 11.87
N LEU A 200 2.71 3.27 11.19
CA LEU A 200 2.08 3.90 10.03
C LEU A 200 0.57 4.02 10.27
N VAL A 201 0.09 5.21 10.61
CA VAL A 201 -1.34 5.50 10.77
C VAL A 201 -1.85 6.28 9.55
N THR A 202 -2.82 5.70 8.85
CA THR A 202 -3.41 6.30 7.64
C THR A 202 -4.89 6.60 7.84
N LYS A 203 -5.33 7.74 7.31
CA LYS A 203 -6.73 8.10 7.08
C LYS A 203 -7.12 7.55 5.69
N ASP A 204 -8.00 8.22 4.97
CA ASP A 204 -8.42 7.76 3.65
C ASP A 204 -7.28 7.83 2.62
N ILE A 205 -7.19 6.78 1.80
CA ILE A 205 -6.25 6.66 0.68
C ILE A 205 -7.01 6.29 -0.59
N TYR A 206 -6.84 7.10 -1.63
CA TYR A 206 -7.42 6.89 -2.96
C TYR A 206 -6.33 6.98 -4.02
N SER A 207 -6.04 5.89 -4.72
CA SER A 207 -5.04 5.84 -5.79
C SER A 207 -5.57 5.20 -7.08
N ASN A 208 -4.97 5.59 -8.21
CA ASN A 208 -5.25 5.01 -9.51
C ASN A 208 -3.95 4.92 -10.30
N GLY A 209 -3.50 3.70 -10.56
CA GLY A 209 -2.25 3.49 -11.26
C GLY A 209 -2.22 4.02 -12.69
N MET A 210 -3.38 4.16 -13.34
CA MET A 210 -3.51 4.51 -14.76
C MET A 210 -2.65 3.59 -15.65
N ILE A 211 -2.48 2.33 -15.24
CA ILE A 211 -1.78 1.31 -16.02
C ILE A 211 -2.63 0.97 -17.25
N PRO A 212 -2.09 1.05 -18.48
CA PRO A 212 -2.80 0.62 -19.67
C PRO A 212 -3.14 -0.88 -19.61
N PHE A 213 -4.31 -1.25 -20.13
CA PHE A 213 -4.69 -2.66 -20.25
C PHE A 213 -3.64 -3.45 -21.06
N GLY A 214 -3.37 -4.69 -20.65
CA GLY A 214 -2.38 -5.55 -21.29
C GLY A 214 -0.92 -5.26 -20.91
N GLN A 215 -0.67 -4.52 -19.82
CA GLN A 215 0.67 -4.32 -19.23
C GLN A 215 0.82 -5.16 -17.95
N PRO A 216 1.09 -6.48 -18.05
CA PRO A 216 1.08 -7.38 -16.90
C PRO A 216 2.32 -7.25 -16.01
N ASN A 217 3.38 -6.58 -16.49
CA ASN A 217 4.67 -6.43 -15.83
C ASN A 217 4.76 -5.17 -14.95
N MET A 218 3.64 -4.55 -14.60
CA MET A 218 3.59 -3.32 -13.82
C MET A 218 2.40 -3.33 -12.88
N ILE A 219 2.63 -2.85 -11.66
CA ILE A 219 1.61 -2.73 -10.61
C ILE A 219 1.68 -1.37 -9.94
N THR A 220 0.54 -0.92 -9.41
CA THR A 220 0.46 0.18 -8.45
C THR A 220 -0.40 -0.24 -7.26
N GLY A 221 -0.66 0.65 -6.30
CA GLY A 221 -1.40 0.25 -5.13
C GLY A 221 -1.82 1.36 -4.19
N GLY A 222 -2.56 0.98 -3.16
CA GLY A 222 -2.95 1.88 -2.06
C GLY A 222 -1.79 2.08 -1.09
N ILE A 223 -1.34 0.98 -0.46
CA ILE A 223 -0.21 0.96 0.46
C ILE A 223 0.71 -0.21 0.10
N PHE A 224 1.98 0.10 -0.14
CA PHE A 224 3.03 -0.87 -0.38
C PHE A 224 4.05 -0.89 0.77
N ILE A 225 4.30 -2.10 1.29
CA ILE A 225 5.44 -2.40 2.16
C ILE A 225 6.36 -3.37 1.41
N LEU A 226 7.36 -2.82 0.72
CA LEU A 226 8.16 -3.57 -0.24
C LEU A 226 9.43 -4.15 0.41
N THR A 227 10.17 -4.92 -0.37
CA THR A 227 11.44 -5.54 0.03
C THR A 227 12.36 -4.54 0.75
N GLY A 228 12.99 -5.00 1.83
CA GLY A 228 13.88 -4.17 2.65
C GLY A 228 13.16 -3.17 3.56
N ALA A 229 11.83 -3.21 3.63
CA ALA A 229 11.05 -2.51 4.64
C ALA A 229 10.50 -3.49 5.68
N HIS A 230 10.57 -3.10 6.96
CA HIS A 230 9.91 -3.75 8.08
C HIS A 230 8.97 -2.75 8.75
N ALA A 231 7.72 -3.14 8.99
CA ALA A 231 6.75 -2.31 9.70
C ALA A 231 6.24 -3.02 10.97
N GLN A 232 6.49 -2.43 12.13
CA GLN A 232 6.04 -2.96 13.42
C GLN A 232 4.52 -2.79 13.59
N SER A 233 3.96 -1.66 13.14
CA SER A 233 2.52 -1.43 13.24
C SER A 233 2.01 -0.57 12.10
N ILE A 234 0.93 -1.02 11.47
CA ILE A 234 0.18 -0.28 10.47
C ILE A 234 -1.29 -0.22 10.92
N HIS A 235 -1.84 0.98 10.99
CA HIS A 235 -3.25 1.22 11.31
C HIS A 235 -3.90 2.06 10.21
N SER A 236 -4.67 1.40 9.35
CA SER A 236 -5.51 2.07 8.35
C SER A 236 -6.86 2.41 8.95
N GLN A 237 -6.98 3.62 9.49
CA GLN A 237 -8.20 4.13 10.11
C GLN A 237 -9.26 4.55 9.09
N GLY A 238 -8.81 5.01 7.92
CA GLY A 238 -9.67 5.35 6.79
C GLY A 238 -9.79 4.24 5.76
N THR A 239 -10.58 4.49 4.72
CA THR A 239 -10.74 3.54 3.60
C THR A 239 -9.47 3.52 2.75
N VAL A 240 -9.12 2.36 2.18
CA VAL A 240 -8.09 2.27 1.14
C VAL A 240 -8.75 1.79 -0.13
N THR A 241 -8.74 2.63 -1.16
CA THR A 241 -9.46 2.37 -2.41
C THR A 241 -8.55 2.56 -3.61
N THR A 242 -8.47 1.55 -4.48
CA THR A 242 -7.77 1.64 -5.77
C THR A 242 -8.74 1.53 -6.96
N TYR A 243 -8.38 2.16 -8.08
CA TYR A 243 -9.25 2.23 -9.26
C TYR A 243 -8.62 1.70 -10.56
N GLY A 244 -7.30 1.53 -10.60
CA GLY A 244 -6.55 1.19 -11.81
C GLY A 244 -6.36 -0.31 -12.03
N VAL A 245 -6.04 -0.69 -13.27
CA VAL A 245 -5.70 -2.05 -13.65
C VAL A 245 -4.42 -2.50 -12.93
N ASN A 246 -4.40 -3.72 -12.41
CA ASN A 246 -3.29 -4.29 -11.62
C ASN A 246 -2.95 -3.46 -10.37
N ASP A 247 -3.92 -2.73 -9.82
CA ASP A 247 -3.74 -2.02 -8.57
C ASP A 247 -3.94 -2.97 -7.38
N MET A 248 -2.88 -3.18 -6.60
CA MET A 248 -2.92 -3.92 -5.34
C MET A 248 -3.29 -2.95 -4.21
N VAL A 249 -4.44 -3.10 -3.57
CA VAL A 249 -4.86 -2.15 -2.54
C VAL A 249 -3.85 -2.16 -1.40
N LEU A 250 -3.55 -3.35 -0.87
CA LEU A 250 -2.51 -3.60 0.11
C LEU A 250 -1.56 -4.69 -0.42
N ASP A 251 -0.25 -4.43 -0.45
CA ASP A 251 0.74 -5.39 -0.96
C ASP A 251 2.02 -5.36 -0.12
N VAL A 252 2.42 -6.55 0.34
CA VAL A 252 3.56 -6.78 1.22
C VAL A 252 4.60 -7.66 0.54
N TRP A 253 5.79 -7.11 0.28
CA TRP A 253 6.99 -7.87 -0.10
C TRP A 253 8.05 -7.87 1.01
N GLY A 254 7.94 -6.95 1.98
CA GLY A 254 8.79 -6.85 3.16
C GLY A 254 8.24 -7.63 4.36
N GLU A 255 8.35 -7.06 5.55
CA GLU A 255 7.88 -7.68 6.80
C GLU A 255 6.92 -6.74 7.54
N VAL A 256 5.85 -7.30 8.10
CA VAL A 256 4.83 -6.56 8.87
C VAL A 256 4.44 -7.34 10.12
N ASP A 257 4.65 -6.75 11.31
CA ASP A 257 4.28 -7.40 12.57
C ASP A 257 2.77 -7.33 12.82
N SER A 258 2.17 -6.15 12.61
CA SER A 258 0.73 -5.97 12.79
C SER A 258 0.16 -4.94 11.83
N TRP A 259 -0.91 -5.32 11.12
CA TRP A 259 -1.69 -4.42 10.29
C TRP A 259 -3.18 -4.56 10.57
N ILE A 260 -3.80 -3.47 11.02
CA ILE A 260 -5.24 -3.35 11.26
C ILE A 260 -5.85 -2.37 10.26
N THR A 261 -6.97 -2.73 9.64
CA THR A 261 -7.80 -1.82 8.84
C THR A 261 -9.19 -1.68 9.47
N GLU A 262 -9.65 -0.43 9.65
CA GLU A 262 -10.93 -0.11 10.32
C GLU A 262 -12.10 0.07 9.37
N LYS A 263 -11.79 0.35 8.10
CA LYS A 263 -12.74 0.67 7.05
C LYS A 263 -12.53 -0.26 5.85
N PRO A 264 -13.48 -0.29 4.90
CA PRO A 264 -13.39 -1.17 3.77
C PRO A 264 -12.09 -1.01 2.97
N ILE A 265 -11.65 -2.13 2.41
CA ILE A 265 -10.57 -2.21 1.43
C ILE A 265 -11.25 -2.44 0.09
N GLU A 266 -11.09 -1.52 -0.86
CA GLU A 266 -11.85 -1.53 -2.11
C GLU A 266 -10.92 -1.48 -3.34
N SER A 267 -11.17 -2.36 -4.32
CA SER A 267 -10.51 -2.29 -5.62
C SER A 267 -11.54 -2.29 -6.73
N PHE A 268 -11.44 -1.35 -7.68
CA PHE A 268 -12.34 -1.25 -8.83
C PHE A 268 -11.72 -1.64 -10.18
N GLY A 269 -10.42 -1.95 -10.19
CA GLY A 269 -9.68 -2.22 -11.41
C GLY A 269 -9.59 -3.70 -11.76
N THR A 270 -9.53 -4.00 -13.07
CA THR A 270 -9.21 -5.34 -13.58
C THR A 270 -7.91 -5.86 -12.95
N SER A 271 -7.91 -7.13 -12.55
CA SER A 271 -6.80 -7.80 -11.86
C SER A 271 -6.34 -7.09 -10.59
N GLY A 272 -7.18 -6.22 -10.01
CA GLY A 272 -6.91 -5.59 -8.72
C GLY A 272 -7.05 -6.59 -7.58
N ILE A 273 -6.23 -6.46 -6.54
CA ILE A 273 -6.24 -7.35 -5.38
C ILE A 273 -6.43 -6.54 -4.10
N GLY A 274 -7.35 -6.97 -3.22
CA GLY A 274 -7.61 -6.29 -1.95
C GLY A 274 -6.43 -6.38 -1.00
N PHE A 275 -5.92 -7.59 -0.76
CA PHE A 275 -4.68 -7.80 -0.01
C PHE A 275 -3.85 -8.90 -0.66
N VAL A 276 -2.58 -8.64 -0.89
CA VAL A 276 -1.63 -9.63 -1.41
C VAL A 276 -0.36 -9.65 -0.57
N ASN A 277 0.14 -10.85 -0.32
CA ASN A 277 1.38 -11.06 0.40
C ASN A 277 2.37 -11.92 -0.41
N PHE A 278 3.60 -11.42 -0.42
CA PHE A 278 4.81 -12.09 -0.91
C PHE A 278 5.91 -12.14 0.17
N GLY A 279 5.74 -11.40 1.27
CA GLY A 279 6.70 -11.28 2.36
C GLY A 279 6.23 -12.00 3.64
N THR A 280 6.55 -11.42 4.78
CA THR A 280 6.19 -11.97 6.10
C THR A 280 5.17 -11.07 6.78
N VAL A 281 4.03 -11.65 7.18
CA VAL A 281 3.00 -10.93 7.93
C VAL A 281 2.67 -11.71 9.20
N HIS A 282 2.96 -11.16 10.37
CA HIS A 282 2.65 -11.86 11.62
C HIS A 282 1.16 -11.74 11.98
N ARG A 283 0.57 -10.54 11.83
CA ARG A 283 -0.85 -10.32 12.11
C ARG A 283 -1.50 -9.36 11.14
N PHE A 284 -2.51 -9.82 10.42
CA PHE A 284 -3.41 -8.98 9.63
C PHE A 284 -4.85 -9.01 10.18
N GLN A 285 -5.52 -7.86 10.21
CA GLN A 285 -6.91 -7.77 10.65
C GLN A 285 -7.67 -6.70 9.85
N ALA A 286 -8.65 -7.15 9.08
CA ALA A 286 -9.61 -6.27 8.39
C ALA A 286 -10.95 -6.27 9.13
N ASN A 287 -11.20 -5.19 9.89
CA ASN A 287 -12.42 -5.02 10.71
C ASN A 287 -13.67 -4.69 9.86
N ASP A 288 -13.49 -4.38 8.58
CA ASP A 288 -14.58 -4.19 7.64
C ASP A 288 -14.36 -4.99 6.34
N ALA A 289 -15.30 -4.89 5.41
CA ALA A 289 -15.29 -5.71 4.20
C ALA A 289 -14.08 -5.45 3.28
N VAL A 290 -13.52 -6.52 2.72
CA VAL A 290 -12.67 -6.47 1.54
C VAL A 290 -13.55 -6.68 0.32
N VAL A 291 -13.61 -5.70 -0.58
CA VAL A 291 -14.47 -5.73 -1.77
C VAL A 291 -13.67 -5.44 -3.01
N THR A 292 -13.64 -6.37 -3.97
CA THR A 292 -12.94 -6.14 -5.24
C THR A 292 -13.84 -6.37 -6.46
N TYR A 293 -13.62 -5.56 -7.48
CA TYR A 293 -14.37 -5.56 -8.73
C TYR A 293 -13.42 -5.63 -9.92
N GLY A 294 -13.88 -6.25 -11.00
CA GLY A 294 -13.16 -6.33 -12.28
C GLY A 294 -12.79 -7.77 -12.64
N SER A 295 -12.56 -8.02 -13.93
CA SER A 295 -12.09 -9.34 -14.38
C SER A 295 -10.78 -9.69 -13.70
N GLY A 296 -10.63 -10.93 -13.24
CA GLY A 296 -9.44 -11.40 -12.53
C GLY A 296 -9.19 -10.76 -11.17
N ALA A 297 -10.12 -9.97 -10.64
CA ALA A 297 -9.97 -9.31 -9.35
C ALA A 297 -9.93 -10.32 -8.20
N ARG A 298 -9.22 -10.00 -7.11
CA ARG A 298 -9.07 -10.91 -5.98
C ARG A 298 -9.25 -10.26 -4.63
N GLY A 299 -9.79 -11.00 -3.67
CA GLY A 299 -10.00 -10.47 -2.32
C GLY A 299 -8.71 -10.54 -1.52
N PHE A 300 -8.19 -11.75 -1.33
CA PHE A 300 -6.97 -12.04 -0.58
C PHE A 300 -6.08 -13.06 -1.31
N ASN A 301 -4.78 -12.80 -1.33
CA ASN A 301 -3.79 -13.67 -1.94
C ASN A 301 -2.56 -13.88 -1.07
N GLN A 302 -2.26 -15.13 -0.74
CA GLN A 302 -0.94 -15.56 -0.25
C GLN A 302 -0.17 -16.19 -1.41
N TYR A 303 0.77 -15.45 -2.02
CA TYR A 303 1.51 -15.91 -3.20
C TYR A 303 2.93 -16.41 -2.91
N ASP A 304 3.60 -15.78 -1.95
CA ASP A 304 4.93 -16.13 -1.46
C ASP A 304 5.09 -15.71 0.00
N GLY A 305 6.17 -16.15 0.67
CA GLY A 305 6.38 -15.86 2.08
C GLY A 305 5.36 -16.55 2.98
N THR A 306 4.99 -15.93 4.10
CA THR A 306 4.07 -16.52 5.11
C THR A 306 3.17 -15.47 5.75
N ILE A 307 2.03 -15.93 6.29
CA ILE A 307 1.20 -15.17 7.21
C ILE A 307 0.85 -16.04 8.42
N ASP A 308 1.14 -15.57 9.63
CA ASP A 308 0.89 -16.37 10.85
C ASP A 308 -0.58 -16.29 11.26
N PHE A 309 -1.18 -15.10 11.17
CA PHE A 309 -2.58 -14.87 11.50
C PHE A 309 -3.20 -13.81 10.57
N ALA A 310 -4.39 -14.11 10.03
CA ALA A 310 -5.23 -13.12 9.35
C ALA A 310 -6.69 -13.23 9.78
N SER A 311 -7.34 -12.09 10.01
CA SER A 311 -8.79 -12.03 10.26
C SER A 311 -9.47 -11.04 9.34
N PHE A 312 -10.66 -11.40 8.87
CA PHE A 312 -11.47 -10.60 7.96
C PHE A 312 -12.91 -10.60 8.45
N LYS A 313 -13.58 -9.44 8.41
CA LYS A 313 -15.03 -9.41 8.55
C LYS A 313 -15.70 -10.19 7.41
N SER A 314 -15.42 -9.82 6.17
CA SER A 314 -15.97 -10.49 4.98
C SER A 314 -15.11 -10.22 3.75
N ILE A 315 -15.13 -11.14 2.79
CA ILE A 315 -14.47 -10.97 1.49
C ILE A 315 -15.51 -11.13 0.39
N THR A 316 -15.64 -10.11 -0.46
CA THR A 316 -16.55 -10.13 -1.60
C THR A 316 -15.82 -9.75 -2.89
N THR A 317 -15.95 -10.56 -3.93
CA THR A 317 -15.30 -10.30 -5.22
C THR A 317 -16.30 -10.40 -6.36
N TYR A 318 -16.12 -9.51 -7.34
CA TYR A 318 -16.99 -9.39 -8.52
C TYR A 318 -16.17 -9.33 -9.80
N GLY A 319 -16.46 -10.23 -10.74
CA GLY A 319 -15.88 -10.21 -12.08
C GLY A 319 -15.54 -11.61 -12.58
N ASP A 320 -15.42 -11.75 -13.89
CA ASP A 320 -15.06 -13.02 -14.50
C ASP A 320 -13.62 -13.40 -14.15
N GLY A 321 -13.37 -14.66 -13.84
CA GLY A 321 -12.06 -15.12 -13.34
C GLY A 321 -11.64 -14.57 -11.98
N SER A 322 -12.55 -13.92 -11.23
CA SER A 322 -12.25 -13.36 -9.91
C SER A 322 -12.11 -14.43 -8.83
N ILE A 323 -11.27 -14.19 -7.82
CA ILE A 323 -11.02 -15.16 -6.74
C ILE A 323 -11.21 -14.52 -5.38
N GLY A 324 -12.04 -15.09 -4.52
CA GLY A 324 -12.26 -14.60 -3.16
C GLY A 324 -10.96 -14.65 -2.35
N MET A 325 -10.45 -15.85 -2.12
CA MET A 325 -9.16 -16.09 -1.47
C MET A 325 -8.33 -17.12 -2.24
N GLN A 326 -7.04 -16.85 -2.41
CA GLN A 326 -6.09 -17.82 -2.99
C GLN A 326 -4.83 -18.00 -2.12
N PHE A 327 -4.43 -19.25 -1.92
CA PHE A 327 -3.25 -19.63 -1.16
C PHE A 327 -2.30 -20.48 -2.01
N SER A 328 -1.03 -20.08 -2.09
CA SER A 328 0.04 -20.80 -2.79
C SER A 328 1.26 -21.08 -1.91
N LYS A 329 1.19 -20.68 -0.63
CA LYS A 329 2.18 -20.94 0.41
C LYS A 329 1.49 -21.27 1.74
N PRO A 330 2.23 -21.83 2.70
CA PRO A 330 1.74 -22.05 4.05
C PRO A 330 1.29 -20.76 4.73
N VAL A 331 0.22 -20.89 5.51
CA VAL A 331 -0.33 -19.86 6.40
C VAL A 331 -0.78 -20.52 7.70
N GLY A 332 -0.75 -19.75 8.79
CA GLY A 332 -1.26 -20.19 10.09
C GLY A 332 -2.79 -20.12 10.16
N GLU A 333 -3.30 -19.25 11.02
CA GLU A 333 -4.74 -19.13 11.29
C GLU A 333 -5.41 -18.05 10.43
N ILE A 334 -6.48 -18.43 9.74
CA ILE A 334 -7.30 -17.54 8.91
C ILE A 334 -8.74 -17.56 9.42
N ILE A 335 -9.24 -16.40 9.86
CA ILE A 335 -10.61 -16.23 10.36
C ILE A 335 -11.39 -15.31 9.43
N ILE A 336 -12.58 -15.76 9.02
CA ILE A 336 -13.57 -14.96 8.32
C ILE A 336 -14.81 -14.91 9.19
N GLU A 337 -15.13 -13.74 9.76
CA GLU A 337 -16.25 -13.59 10.70
C GLU A 337 -17.61 -13.84 10.02
N ASP A 338 -17.78 -13.31 8.80
CA ASP A 338 -18.99 -13.50 8.00
C ASP A 338 -18.76 -14.52 6.87
N SER A 339 -18.51 -14.07 5.64
CA SER A 339 -18.56 -14.93 4.45
C SER A 339 -17.50 -14.56 3.42
N ILE A 340 -17.19 -15.56 2.60
CA ILE A 340 -16.42 -15.39 1.35
C ILE A 340 -17.43 -15.52 0.21
N THR A 341 -17.58 -14.48 -0.62
CA THR A 341 -18.52 -14.48 -1.75
C THR A 341 -17.84 -14.05 -3.03
N THR A 342 -17.95 -14.85 -4.08
CA THR A 342 -17.41 -14.52 -5.41
C THR A 342 -18.51 -14.59 -6.47
N SER A 343 -18.67 -13.53 -7.27
CA SER A 343 -19.62 -13.47 -8.39
C SER A 343 -18.91 -13.25 -9.72
N GLY A 344 -19.13 -14.13 -10.70
CA GLY A 344 -18.52 -14.00 -12.03
C GLY A 344 -18.67 -15.27 -12.88
N ASP A 345 -17.92 -15.35 -13.96
CA ASP A 345 -17.81 -16.52 -14.82
C ASP A 345 -16.31 -16.82 -15.13
N VAL A 346 -16.00 -17.40 -16.29
CA VAL A 346 -14.63 -17.54 -16.80
C VAL A 346 -14.13 -16.22 -17.39
N GLY A 347 -12.95 -15.76 -16.99
CA GLY A 347 -12.35 -14.52 -17.47
C GLY A 347 -10.83 -14.50 -17.39
N ASP A 348 -10.24 -13.47 -17.96
CA ASP A 348 -8.79 -13.26 -17.94
C ASP A 348 -8.35 -12.65 -16.60
N SER A 349 -7.26 -13.17 -16.03
CA SER A 349 -6.65 -12.74 -14.78
C SER A 349 -5.14 -12.63 -14.93
N LEU A 350 -4.55 -11.61 -14.28
CA LEU A 350 -3.11 -11.55 -14.08
C LEU A 350 -2.68 -12.47 -12.94
N VAL A 351 -1.66 -13.31 -13.19
CA VAL A 351 -1.02 -14.17 -12.19
C VAL A 351 0.49 -14.03 -12.33
N LYS A 352 1.17 -13.45 -11.33
CA LYS A 352 2.63 -13.31 -11.29
C LYS A 352 3.26 -12.78 -12.61
N GLY A 353 2.62 -11.79 -13.23
CA GLY A 353 3.11 -11.19 -14.49
C GLY A 353 2.60 -11.83 -15.78
N GLU A 354 1.71 -12.82 -15.72
CA GLU A 354 1.15 -13.52 -16.90
C GLU A 354 -0.38 -13.50 -16.94
N ILE A 355 -0.98 -13.35 -18.13
CA ILE A 355 -2.44 -13.40 -18.30
C ILE A 355 -2.89 -14.86 -18.48
N GLN A 356 -3.83 -15.29 -17.64
CA GLN A 356 -4.40 -16.64 -17.66
C GLN A 356 -5.93 -16.59 -17.65
N SER A 357 -6.57 -17.55 -18.32
CA SER A 357 -8.03 -17.70 -18.27
C SER A 357 -8.41 -18.53 -17.05
N LEU A 358 -9.10 -17.90 -16.10
CA LEU A 358 -9.48 -18.49 -14.82
C LEU A 358 -11.00 -18.48 -14.65
N LYS A 359 -11.50 -19.39 -13.83
CA LYS A 359 -12.89 -19.37 -13.38
C LYS A 359 -13.03 -18.49 -12.15
N ALA A 360 -14.22 -17.93 -11.95
CA ALA A 360 -14.54 -17.31 -10.69
C ALA A 360 -14.62 -18.36 -9.55
N ILE A 361 -13.88 -18.13 -8.45
CA ILE A 361 -13.70 -19.08 -7.34
C ILE A 361 -13.85 -18.36 -5.98
N ALA A 362 -14.53 -18.95 -4.98
CA ALA A 362 -14.55 -18.35 -3.63
C ALA A 362 -13.29 -18.66 -2.84
N LEU A 363 -12.90 -19.93 -2.72
CA LEU A 363 -11.69 -20.36 -2.02
C LEU A 363 -10.82 -21.25 -2.90
N SER A 364 -9.54 -20.93 -3.05
CA SER A 364 -8.61 -21.65 -3.91
C SER A 364 -7.29 -21.95 -3.19
N LEU A 365 -6.99 -23.23 -2.99
CA LEU A 365 -5.69 -23.70 -2.51
C LEU A 365 -4.92 -24.28 -3.71
N GLN A 366 -3.81 -23.63 -4.05
CA GLN A 366 -2.89 -24.00 -5.13
C GLN A 366 -1.79 -24.93 -4.60
N PRO A 367 -1.03 -25.62 -5.47
CA PRO A 367 0.08 -26.47 -5.02
C PRO A 367 1.07 -25.72 -4.11
N GLY A 368 1.41 -26.32 -2.98
CA GLY A 368 2.22 -25.72 -1.91
C GLY A 368 1.47 -24.76 -0.98
N GLY A 369 0.19 -24.50 -1.23
CA GLY A 369 -0.71 -23.81 -0.31
C GLY A 369 -1.07 -24.71 0.86
N GLU A 370 -0.93 -24.21 2.07
CA GLU A 370 -1.20 -24.96 3.29
C GLU A 370 -1.85 -24.01 4.29
N ILE A 371 -2.95 -24.43 4.92
CA ILE A 371 -3.65 -23.63 5.93
C ILE A 371 -3.75 -24.47 7.20
N GLU A 372 -3.16 -23.98 8.29
CA GLU A 372 -3.24 -24.62 9.59
C GLU A 372 -4.67 -24.61 10.12
N ASN A 373 -5.30 -23.43 10.20
CA ASN A 373 -6.68 -23.30 10.68
C ASN A 373 -7.45 -22.33 9.79
N LEU A 374 -8.56 -22.79 9.21
CA LEU A 374 -9.52 -21.95 8.52
C LEU A 374 -10.87 -21.96 9.22
N SER A 375 -11.35 -20.78 9.64
CA SER A 375 -12.69 -20.62 10.19
C SER A 375 -13.51 -19.63 9.37
N VAL A 376 -14.71 -20.03 8.96
CA VAL A 376 -15.69 -19.17 8.26
C VAL A 376 -16.99 -19.14 9.07
N GLY A 377 -17.35 -17.99 9.64
CA GLY A 377 -18.48 -17.88 10.55
C GLY A 377 -19.84 -18.12 9.87
N LYS A 378 -19.97 -17.83 8.58
CA LYS A 378 -21.17 -18.09 7.78
C LYS A 378 -20.82 -18.89 6.52
N ASN A 379 -20.97 -18.32 5.33
CA ASN A 379 -20.98 -19.08 4.08
C ASN A 379 -19.71 -18.92 3.26
N ILE A 380 -19.40 -19.95 2.45
CA ILE A 380 -18.53 -19.83 1.29
C ILE A 380 -19.43 -19.93 0.06
N ALA A 381 -19.58 -18.84 -0.69
CA ALA A 381 -20.60 -18.75 -1.72
C ALA A 381 -20.03 -18.30 -3.08
N THR A 382 -20.57 -18.87 -4.15
CA THR A 382 -20.31 -18.40 -5.50
C THR A 382 -21.58 -18.13 -6.29
N LYS A 383 -21.49 -17.25 -7.29
CA LYS A 383 -22.59 -16.92 -8.19
C LYS A 383 -22.11 -16.83 -9.64
N GLY A 384 -22.69 -17.65 -10.50
CA GLY A 384 -22.37 -17.67 -11.94
C GLY A 384 -22.56 -19.06 -12.56
N LYS A 385 -22.40 -19.15 -13.89
CA LYS A 385 -22.65 -20.41 -14.62
C LYS A 385 -21.47 -21.38 -14.51
N HIS A 386 -20.25 -20.89 -14.74
CA HIS A 386 -19.04 -21.73 -14.74
C HIS A 386 -18.09 -21.37 -13.59
N VAL A 387 -18.63 -21.30 -12.39
CA VAL A 387 -17.89 -20.99 -11.15
C VAL A 387 -17.58 -22.26 -10.36
N HIS A 388 -16.53 -22.21 -9.55
CA HIS A 388 -16.26 -23.23 -8.54
C HIS A 388 -16.33 -22.60 -7.15
N THR A 389 -16.96 -23.26 -6.18
CA THR A 389 -17.05 -22.71 -4.82
C THR A 389 -15.75 -22.88 -4.06
N ILE A 390 -15.18 -24.09 -4.11
CA ILE A 390 -13.91 -24.41 -3.47
C ILE A 390 -13.05 -25.22 -4.45
N GLU A 391 -11.77 -24.88 -4.55
CA GLU A 391 -10.75 -25.69 -5.21
C GLU A 391 -9.59 -25.99 -4.25
N ILE A 392 -9.26 -27.26 -4.09
CA ILE A 392 -8.06 -27.73 -3.39
C ILE A 392 -7.27 -28.59 -4.38
N LYS A 393 -6.15 -28.04 -4.84
CA LYS A 393 -5.25 -28.69 -5.81
C LYS A 393 -4.38 -29.75 -5.15
N GLN A 394 -3.80 -30.62 -5.97
CA GLN A 394 -2.80 -31.57 -5.52
C GLN A 394 -1.63 -30.83 -4.83
N ASP A 395 -1.06 -31.45 -3.80
CA ASP A 395 0.01 -30.88 -2.96
C ASP A 395 -0.42 -29.61 -2.19
N ALA A 396 -1.72 -29.47 -1.91
CA ALA A 396 -2.26 -28.38 -1.09
C ALA A 396 -3.00 -28.92 0.14
N PHE A 397 -2.78 -28.32 1.30
CA PHE A 397 -3.22 -28.87 2.59
C PHE A 397 -4.16 -27.93 3.33
N LEU A 398 -5.20 -28.51 3.92
CA LEU A 398 -6.11 -27.85 4.85
C LEU A 398 -6.18 -28.74 6.08
N HIS A 399 -5.61 -28.29 7.20
CA HIS A 399 -5.44 -29.12 8.39
C HIS A 399 -6.64 -29.08 9.32
N ASP A 400 -7.12 -27.88 9.65
CA ASP A 400 -8.38 -27.67 10.35
C ASP A 400 -9.30 -26.73 9.57
N PHE A 401 -10.58 -27.08 9.54
CA PHE A 401 -11.61 -26.34 8.83
C PHE A 401 -12.90 -26.32 9.63
N SER A 402 -13.41 -25.11 9.88
CA SER A 402 -14.72 -24.90 10.46
C SER A 402 -15.54 -23.93 9.62
N ILE A 403 -16.82 -24.24 9.45
CA ILE A 403 -17.79 -23.37 8.79
C ILE A 403 -19.08 -23.34 9.59
N GLY A 404 -19.57 -22.14 9.91
CA GLY A 404 -20.82 -21.94 10.65
C GLY A 404 -22.07 -21.96 9.77
N GLY A 405 -21.93 -21.70 8.47
CA GLY A 405 -22.99 -21.75 7.46
C GLY A 405 -22.78 -22.84 6.41
N GLU A 406 -23.10 -22.53 5.16
CA GLU A 406 -23.14 -23.46 4.04
C GLU A 406 -22.08 -23.14 2.98
N ILE A 407 -21.66 -24.17 2.25
CA ILE A 407 -20.93 -24.04 0.99
C ILE A 407 -21.97 -24.04 -0.12
N LYS A 408 -22.07 -22.97 -0.92
CA LYS A 408 -23.16 -22.83 -1.89
C LYS A 408 -22.78 -22.19 -3.20
N GLN A 409 -23.50 -22.60 -4.24
CA GLN A 409 -23.47 -21.97 -5.56
C GLN A 409 -24.87 -21.45 -5.88
N GLU A 410 -25.03 -20.12 -5.92
CA GLU A 410 -26.31 -19.49 -6.23
C GLU A 410 -26.76 -19.86 -7.64
N GLY A 411 -27.96 -20.45 -7.75
CA GLY A 411 -28.55 -20.87 -9.02
C GLY A 411 -28.20 -22.30 -9.46
N ASN A 412 -27.54 -23.09 -8.61
CA ASN A 412 -27.31 -24.52 -8.83
C ASN A 412 -27.63 -25.30 -7.54
N ASP A 413 -28.13 -26.53 -7.68
CA ASP A 413 -28.57 -27.34 -6.54
C ASP A 413 -27.38 -27.88 -5.71
N ASN A 414 -26.19 -27.98 -6.32
CA ASN A 414 -24.97 -28.43 -5.65
C ASN A 414 -23.80 -27.47 -5.92
N PRO A 415 -23.07 -27.03 -4.87
CA PRO A 415 -21.85 -26.26 -5.05
C PRO A 415 -20.78 -27.11 -5.75
N LYS A 416 -20.01 -26.49 -6.63
CA LYS A 416 -18.90 -27.18 -7.27
C LYS A 416 -17.64 -27.11 -6.40
N VAL A 417 -17.32 -28.21 -5.74
CA VAL A 417 -16.11 -28.42 -4.95
C VAL A 417 -15.16 -29.34 -5.71
N ILE A 418 -13.93 -28.89 -5.96
CA ILE A 418 -12.87 -29.65 -6.63
C ILE A 418 -11.80 -30.01 -5.61
N ILE A 419 -11.56 -31.30 -5.40
CA ILE A 419 -10.55 -31.82 -4.49
C ILE A 419 -9.66 -32.77 -5.30
N GLU A 420 -8.41 -32.37 -5.49
CA GLU A 420 -7.37 -33.17 -6.16
C GLU A 420 -6.40 -33.82 -5.15
N GLU A 421 -6.54 -33.50 -3.86
CA GLU A 421 -5.71 -33.98 -2.75
C GLU A 421 -6.46 -34.95 -1.81
N THR A 422 -5.73 -35.71 -1.00
CA THR A 422 -6.35 -36.56 0.04
C THR A 422 -6.61 -35.74 1.32
N LEU A 423 -7.87 -35.42 1.58
CA LEU A 423 -8.30 -34.73 2.81
C LEU A 423 -8.69 -35.73 3.92
N SER A 424 -8.66 -35.26 5.17
CA SER A 424 -9.21 -36.03 6.30
C SER A 424 -10.73 -36.26 6.11
N ALA A 425 -11.25 -37.34 6.69
CA ALA A 425 -12.66 -37.69 6.55
C ALA A 425 -13.60 -36.60 7.11
N ASP A 426 -13.18 -35.94 8.19
CA ASP A 426 -13.96 -34.88 8.85
C ASP A 426 -14.05 -33.62 7.98
N ILE A 427 -12.94 -33.20 7.36
CA ILE A 427 -12.94 -32.06 6.42
C ILE A 427 -13.78 -32.39 5.19
N LYS A 428 -13.62 -33.60 4.65
CA LYS A 428 -14.42 -34.03 3.49
C LYS A 428 -15.92 -33.99 3.80
N ALA A 429 -16.33 -34.45 4.98
CA ALA A 429 -17.73 -34.40 5.40
C ALA A 429 -18.27 -32.96 5.58
N LEU A 430 -17.42 -31.99 5.92
CA LEU A 430 -17.79 -30.57 5.97
C LEU A 430 -17.89 -29.95 4.57
N LEU A 431 -17.06 -30.38 3.62
CA LEU A 431 -17.10 -29.93 2.23
C LEU A 431 -18.27 -30.50 1.42
N ASP A 432 -18.82 -31.63 1.87
CA ASP A 432 -20.00 -32.29 1.28
C ASP A 432 -21.34 -31.76 1.84
N LYS A 433 -21.31 -30.86 2.85
CA LYS A 433 -22.49 -30.13 3.37
C LYS A 433 -22.83 -28.94 2.50
#